data_AF-A0A6J3M4X3-F1
#
_entry.id   AF-A0A6J3M4X3-F1
#
_cell.length_a   1.000
_cell.length_b   1.000
_cell.length_c   1.000
_cell.angle_alpha   90.00
_cell.angle_beta   90.00
_cell.angle_gamma   90.00
#
_symmetry.space_group_name_H-M   'P 1'
#
loop_
_entity.id
_entity.type
_entity.pdbx_description
1 polymer ?
#
loop_
_entity_poly.entity_id
_entity_poly.type
_entity_poly.pdbx_seq_one_letter_code
_entity_poly.pdbx_strand_id
1 'polypeptide(L)'
;MTRTIQTALNAFPSILELPRKVPVQVWPDLREAHDAICNKGISRAGLAERFPQFDFTECSEHWDYPAHAVEAATSRAERVRARLEKLSSTHRNIVVISHRGFIAFLVHGSQFDVCE
;
A
#
# COMPACT_ATOMS: atom_id res chain seq x y z
N MET A 1 -3.17 6.58 2.61
CA MET A 1 -3.63 5.57 1.62
C MET A 1 -4.39 6.18 0.43
N THR A 2 -5.24 7.19 0.60
CA THR A 2 -6.00 7.81 -0.52
C THR A 2 -5.13 8.21 -1.73
N ARG A 3 -4.00 8.90 -1.49
CA ARG A 3 -3.04 9.26 -2.55
C ARG A 3 -2.43 8.06 -3.27
N THR A 4 -2.22 6.95 -2.56
CA THR A 4 -1.71 5.68 -3.11
C THR A 4 -2.73 5.07 -4.07
N ILE A 5 -4.00 5.07 -3.67
CA ILE A 5 -5.09 4.54 -4.49
C ILE A 5 -5.29 5.42 -5.73
N GLN A 6 -5.29 6.75 -5.57
CA GLN A 6 -5.36 7.68 -6.69
C GLN A 6 -4.19 7.51 -7.66
N THR A 7 -2.98 7.29 -7.15
CA THR A 7 -1.80 6.97 -7.98
C THR A 7 -2.03 5.69 -8.79
N ALA A 8 -2.57 4.65 -8.16
CA ALA A 8 -2.90 3.39 -8.83
C ALA A 8 -3.93 3.59 -9.96
N LEU A 9 -4.99 4.35 -9.69
CA LEU A 9 -6.04 4.64 -10.66
C LEU A 9 -5.52 5.45 -11.85
N ASN A 10 -4.63 6.42 -11.60
CA ASN A 10 -4.05 7.25 -12.65
C ASN A 10 -3.03 6.50 -13.49
N ALA A 11 -2.17 5.69 -12.86
CA ALA A 11 -1.12 4.95 -13.56
C ALA A 11 -1.67 3.70 -14.30
N PHE A 12 -2.72 3.09 -13.77
CA PHE A 12 -3.30 1.85 -14.29
C PHE A 12 -4.82 1.94 -14.38
N PRO A 13 -5.39 2.82 -15.24
CA PRO A 13 -6.84 3.00 -15.34
C PRO A 13 -7.59 1.70 -15.68
N SER A 14 -6.93 0.74 -16.33
CA SER A 14 -7.48 -0.57 -16.66
C SER A 14 -7.91 -1.41 -15.46
N ILE A 15 -7.47 -1.09 -14.23
CA ILE A 15 -7.93 -1.78 -13.01
C ILE A 15 -9.40 -1.48 -12.65
N LEU A 16 -9.98 -0.48 -13.30
CA LEU A 16 -11.40 -0.14 -13.23
C LEU A 16 -12.27 -0.90 -14.25
N GLU A 17 -11.67 -1.49 -15.29
CA GLU A 17 -12.41 -2.24 -16.32
C GLU A 17 -13.05 -3.50 -15.74
N LEU A 18 -14.28 -3.79 -16.18
CA LEU A 18 -15.02 -5.02 -15.83
C LEU A 18 -15.22 -5.89 -17.08
N PRO A 19 -14.94 -7.21 -17.00
CA PRO A 19 -14.37 -7.93 -15.87
C PRO A 19 -12.90 -7.56 -15.63
N ARG A 20 -12.47 -7.52 -14.35
CA ARG A 20 -11.09 -7.19 -13.99
C ARG A 20 -10.12 -8.23 -14.55
N LYS A 21 -9.19 -7.78 -15.38
CA LYS A 21 -8.09 -8.61 -15.92
C LYS A 21 -6.92 -8.75 -14.95
N VAL A 22 -6.75 -7.79 -14.06
CA VAL A 22 -5.65 -7.74 -13.08
C VAL A 22 -6.23 -7.76 -11.67
N PRO A 23 -5.86 -8.73 -10.82
CA PRO A 23 -6.25 -8.72 -9.41
C PRO A 23 -5.67 -7.50 -8.69
N VAL A 24 -6.49 -6.83 -7.88
CA VAL A 24 -6.07 -5.70 -7.05
C VAL A 24 -6.28 -6.07 -5.58
N GLN A 25 -5.27 -5.86 -4.75
CA GLN A 25 -5.33 -6.09 -3.31
C GLN A 25 -4.90 -4.82 -2.57
N VAL A 26 -5.58 -4.50 -1.47
CA VAL A 26 -5.25 -3.34 -0.62
C VAL A 26 -4.70 -3.85 0.71
N TRP A 27 -3.45 -3.50 1.03
CA TRP A 27 -2.79 -3.96 2.25
C TRP A 27 -2.52 -2.80 3.20
N PRO A 28 -3.00 -2.84 4.47
CA PRO A 28 -2.71 -1.80 5.46
C PRO A 28 -1.23 -1.71 5.80
N ASP A 29 -0.45 -2.78 5.60
CA ASP A 29 0.99 -2.79 5.85
C ASP A 29 1.76 -1.91 4.86
N LEU A 30 1.21 -1.60 3.68
CA LEU A 30 1.80 -0.70 2.66
C LEU A 30 1.63 0.80 2.98
N ARG A 31 1.04 1.15 4.12
CA ARG A 31 0.91 2.55 4.56
C ARG A 31 2.30 3.17 4.84
N GLU A 32 2.36 4.50 4.78
CA GLU A 32 3.57 5.26 5.06
C GLU A 32 4.16 4.89 6.43
N ALA A 33 5.49 4.90 6.53
CA ALA A 33 6.20 4.64 7.77
C ALA A 33 6.14 5.84 8.71
N HIS A 34 6.37 7.03 8.18
CA HIS A 34 6.38 8.27 8.96
C HIS A 34 4.96 8.72 9.34
N ASP A 35 4.78 9.20 10.56
CA ASP A 35 3.48 9.53 11.17
C ASP A 35 3.14 11.03 11.18
N ALA A 36 3.81 11.81 10.32
CA ALA A 36 3.45 13.20 10.05
C ALA A 36 1.95 13.35 9.78
N ILE A 37 1.36 14.50 10.15
CA ILE A 37 -0.10 14.71 10.07
C ILE A 37 -0.65 14.45 8.65
N CYS A 38 0.11 14.80 7.61
CA CYS A 38 -0.25 14.55 6.20
C CYS A 38 -0.25 13.06 5.79
N ASN A 39 0.32 12.17 6.61
CA ASN A 39 0.36 10.73 6.40
C ASN A 39 -0.81 10.01 7.07
N LYS A 40 -1.57 10.70 7.93
CA LYS A 40 -2.77 10.15 8.52
C LYS A 40 -3.86 9.98 7.45
N GLY A 41 -4.49 8.83 7.45
CA GLY A 41 -5.58 8.48 6.54
C GLY A 41 -6.95 8.65 7.18
N ILE A 42 -7.94 8.04 6.53
CA ILE A 42 -9.33 8.02 6.95
C ILE A 42 -9.72 6.60 7.40
N SER A 43 -10.91 6.47 7.99
CA SER A 43 -11.48 5.18 8.38
C SER A 43 -11.67 4.23 7.21
N ARG A 44 -11.77 2.92 7.49
CA ARG A 44 -12.14 1.91 6.50
C ARG A 44 -13.44 2.26 5.78
N ALA A 45 -14.46 2.70 6.53
CA ALA A 45 -15.73 3.13 5.97
C ALA A 45 -15.57 4.30 4.98
N GLY A 46 -14.74 5.30 5.32
CA GLY A 46 -14.46 6.41 4.41
C GLY A 46 -13.66 6.01 3.17
N LEU A 47 -12.80 4.99 3.27
CA LEU A 47 -12.13 4.42 2.09
C LEU A 47 -13.11 3.66 1.19
N ALA A 48 -14.00 2.85 1.76
CA ALA A 48 -15.00 2.08 1.03
C ALA A 48 -16.03 2.99 0.34
N GLU A 49 -16.43 4.09 0.98
CA GLU A 49 -17.31 5.10 0.37
C GLU A 49 -16.65 5.77 -0.84
N ARG A 50 -15.37 6.14 -0.73
CA ARG A 50 -14.64 6.84 -1.80
C ARG A 50 -14.19 5.93 -2.95
N PHE A 51 -13.94 4.66 -2.66
CA PHE A 51 -13.40 3.69 -3.60
C PHE A 51 -14.16 2.36 -3.52
N PRO A 52 -15.48 2.35 -3.79
CA PRO A 52 -16.35 1.19 -3.58
C PRO A 52 -15.95 -0.04 -4.41
N GLN A 53 -15.12 0.14 -5.43
CA GLN A 53 -14.61 -0.93 -6.27
C GLN A 53 -13.51 -1.78 -5.61
N PHE A 54 -12.93 -1.36 -4.48
CA PHE A 54 -11.83 -2.07 -3.81
C PHE A 54 -12.26 -2.69 -2.49
N ASP A 55 -11.61 -3.80 -2.14
CA ASP A 55 -11.79 -4.47 -0.86
C ASP A 55 -10.85 -3.85 0.20
N PHE A 56 -11.44 -3.38 1.30
CA PHE A 56 -10.73 -2.79 2.44
C PHE A 56 -10.89 -3.60 3.73
N THR A 57 -11.34 -4.85 3.65
CA THR A 57 -11.58 -5.72 4.82
C THR A 57 -10.37 -5.84 5.74
N GLU A 58 -9.15 -5.88 5.18
CA GLU A 58 -7.90 -5.93 5.95
C GLU A 58 -7.55 -4.59 6.66
N CYS A 59 -8.16 -3.46 6.28
CA CYS A 59 -7.87 -2.15 6.90
C CYS A 59 -8.50 -2.01 8.28
N SER A 60 -7.84 -1.25 9.17
CA SER A 60 -8.40 -0.93 10.50
C SER A 60 -9.67 -0.09 10.35
N GLU A 61 -10.64 -0.30 11.24
CA GLU A 61 -11.90 0.45 11.24
C GLU A 61 -11.65 1.95 11.38
N HIS A 62 -10.67 2.30 12.22
CA HIS A 62 -10.22 3.65 12.48
C HIS A 62 -8.77 3.84 12.05
N TRP A 63 -8.33 5.09 11.93
CA TRP A 63 -6.91 5.38 11.74
C TRP A 63 -6.20 5.44 13.09
N ASP A 64 -5.98 4.29 13.70
CA ASP A 64 -5.47 4.10 15.06
C ASP A 64 -4.11 3.37 15.09
N TYR A 65 -3.30 3.56 14.06
CA TYR A 65 -1.99 2.95 13.97
C TYR A 65 -0.99 3.56 14.98
N PRO A 66 -0.09 2.75 15.56
CA PRO A 66 0.99 3.25 16.41
C PRO A 66 1.87 4.29 15.72
N ALA A 67 2.53 5.12 16.52
CA ALA A 67 3.54 6.06 16.08
C ALA A 67 4.68 5.38 15.29
N HIS A 68 5.41 6.17 14.51
CA HIS A 68 6.51 5.64 13.72
C HIS A 68 7.59 4.99 14.61
N ALA A 69 7.96 3.76 14.26
CA ALA A 69 9.13 3.07 14.80
C ALA A 69 9.81 2.26 13.70
N VAL A 70 11.15 2.29 13.68
CA VAL A 70 11.99 1.61 12.68
C VAL A 70 11.71 0.11 12.68
N GLU A 71 11.68 -0.51 13.86
CA GLU A 71 11.47 -1.95 14.04
C GLU A 71 10.07 -2.38 13.56
N ALA A 72 9.06 -1.55 13.83
CA ALA A 72 7.69 -1.78 13.37
C ALA A 72 7.57 -1.64 11.84
N ALA A 73 8.27 -0.67 11.23
CA ALA A 73 8.32 -0.50 9.78
C ALA A 73 9.05 -1.66 9.09
N THR A 74 10.19 -2.09 9.64
CA THR A 74 10.93 -3.27 9.17
C THR A 74 10.08 -4.54 9.27
N SER A 75 9.41 -4.76 10.40
CA SER A 75 8.53 -5.92 10.58
C SER A 75 7.36 -5.94 9.59
N ARG A 76 6.80 -4.77 9.26
CA ARG A 76 5.79 -4.64 8.19
C ARG A 76 6.37 -4.98 6.82
N ALA A 77 7.56 -4.47 6.52
CA ALA A 77 8.24 -4.74 5.26
C ALA A 77 8.50 -6.24 5.06
N GLU A 78 8.91 -6.96 6.12
CA GLU A 78 9.08 -8.42 6.06
C GLU A 78 7.77 -9.16 5.76
N ARG A 79 6.66 -8.78 6.40
CA ARG A 79 5.35 -9.37 6.09
C ARG A 79 4.93 -9.13 4.64
N VAL A 80 5.18 -7.92 4.13
CA VAL A 80 4.92 -7.58 2.73
C VAL A 80 5.80 -8.42 1.79
N ARG A 81 7.11 -8.54 2.07
CA ARG A 81 8.02 -9.40 1.29
C ARG A 81 7.56 -10.85 1.26
N ALA A 82 7.23 -11.44 2.40
CA ALA A 82 6.73 -12.81 2.48
C ALA A 82 5.42 -13.01 1.70
N ARG A 83 4.51 -12.03 1.69
CA ARG A 83 3.28 -12.08 0.89
C ARG A 83 3.58 -11.96 -0.61
N LEU A 84 4.51 -11.07 -1.00
CA LEU A 84 4.96 -10.90 -2.38
C LEU A 84 5.66 -12.16 -2.92
N GLU A 85 6.51 -12.80 -2.14
CA GLU A 85 7.17 -14.05 -2.49
C GLU A 85 6.14 -15.14 -2.84
N LYS A 86 5.09 -15.30 -2.01
CA LYS A 86 3.99 -16.23 -2.28
C LYS A 86 3.27 -15.89 -3.60
N LEU A 87 2.96 -14.62 -3.83
CA LEU A 87 2.30 -14.19 -5.07
C LEU A 87 3.19 -14.35 -6.31
N SER A 88 4.51 -14.22 -6.16
CA SER A 88 5.47 -14.37 -7.26
C SER A 88 5.47 -15.78 -7.87
N SER A 89 5.01 -16.79 -7.12
CA SER A 89 4.84 -18.16 -7.64
C SER A 89 3.75 -18.28 -8.71
N THR A 90 2.80 -17.34 -8.74
CA THR A 90 1.64 -17.37 -9.65
C THR A 90 1.56 -16.15 -10.58
N HIS A 91 2.20 -15.04 -10.20
CA HIS A 91 2.17 -13.79 -10.95
C HIS A 91 3.57 -13.44 -11.45
N ARG A 92 3.73 -13.34 -12.76
CA ARG A 92 5.00 -12.96 -13.40
C ARG A 92 5.44 -11.53 -13.03
N ASN A 93 4.48 -10.61 -12.96
CA ASN A 93 4.72 -9.20 -12.66
C ASN A 93 3.78 -8.75 -11.54
N ILE A 94 4.32 -8.07 -10.54
CA ILE A 94 3.57 -7.50 -9.42
C ILE A 94 3.95 -6.03 -9.31
N VAL A 95 2.95 -5.15 -9.32
CA VAL A 95 3.16 -3.72 -9.09
C VAL A 95 2.78 -3.40 -7.66
N VAL A 96 3.71 -2.84 -6.90
CA VAL A 96 3.48 -2.37 -5.53
C VAL A 96 3.47 -0.86 -5.52
N ILE A 97 2.35 -0.28 -5.09
CA ILE A 97 2.18 1.16 -4.99
C ILE A 97 2.10 1.50 -3.51
N SER A 98 3.05 2.30 -3.05
CA SER A 98 3.19 2.65 -1.63
C SER A 98 3.75 4.07 -1.52
N HIS A 99 4.41 4.38 -0.40
CA HIS A 99 4.99 5.68 -0.12
C HIS A 99 6.50 5.57 0.05
N ARG A 100 7.20 6.66 -0.25
CA ARG A 100 8.67 6.74 -0.16
C ARG A 100 9.21 6.18 1.15
N GLY A 101 8.69 6.66 2.28
CA GLY A 101 9.24 6.28 3.58
C GLY A 101 9.03 4.81 3.90
N PHE A 102 7.97 4.17 3.40
CA PHE A 102 7.80 2.71 3.55
C PHE A 102 8.63 1.91 2.53
N ILE A 103 8.76 2.40 1.30
CA ILE A 103 9.57 1.77 0.25
C ILE A 103 11.03 1.60 0.71
N ALA A 104 11.56 2.59 1.45
CA ALA A 104 12.90 2.51 2.04
C ALA A 104 13.14 1.29 2.96
N PHE A 105 12.08 0.77 3.61
CA PHE A 105 12.16 -0.47 4.41
C PHE A 105 11.85 -1.72 3.57
N LEU A 106 11.08 -1.56 2.48
CA LEU A 106 10.62 -2.66 1.64
C LEU A 106 11.71 -3.21 0.73
N VAL A 107 12.56 -2.34 0.17
CA VAL A 107 13.61 -2.73 -0.76
C VAL A 107 14.95 -2.86 -0.03
N HIS A 108 15.69 -3.93 -0.31
CA HIS A 108 17.12 -4.02 0.02
C HIS A 108 17.90 -3.64 -1.24
N GLY A 109 18.53 -2.46 -1.26
CA GLY A 109 19.32 -2.02 -2.42
C GLY A 109 19.48 -0.51 -2.55
N SER A 110 20.04 -0.07 -3.69
CA SER A 110 20.29 1.33 -4.01
C SER A 110 19.02 2.15 -3.95
N GLN A 111 19.01 3.15 -3.07
CA GLN A 111 17.96 4.16 -2.99
C GLN A 111 18.35 5.31 -3.91
N PHE A 112 17.44 5.76 -4.77
CA PHE A 112 17.68 6.90 -5.64
C PHE A 112 17.08 8.15 -5.00
N ASP A 113 17.88 9.22 -4.87
CA ASP A 113 17.51 10.49 -4.23
C ASP A 113 16.39 11.27 -4.93
N VAL A 114 15.86 10.77 -6.05
CA VAL A 114 14.76 11.41 -6.82
C VAL A 114 13.38 11.35 -6.14
N CYS A 115 13.36 11.15 -4.83
CA CYS A 115 12.15 11.21 -4.02
C CYS A 115 12.26 12.30 -2.94
N GLU A 116 12.86 13.45 -3.27
CA GLU A 116 12.72 14.69 -2.51
C GLU A 116 11.36 15.36 -2.78
#